data_AF-A0A967XF52-F1
#
_entry.id   AF-A0A967XF52-F1
#
_cell.length_a   1.000
_cell.length_b   1.000
_cell.length_c   1.000
_cell.angle_alpha   90.00
_cell.angle_beta   90.00
_cell.angle_gamma   90.00
#
_symmetry.space_group_name_H-M   'P 1'
#
loop_
_entity.id
_entity.type
_entity.pdbx_description
1 polymer ?
#
loop_
_entity_poly.entity_id
_entity_poly.type
_entity_poly.pdbx_seq_one_letter_code
_entity_poly.pdbx_strand_id
1 'polypeptide(L)'
;IAKGGADVFYSGDMAREMVADIQANGGLLSLEDLAEYRTRRIDPVWTEYRGYRVAANQPPGGGVMVLEMLNILENFDLAALGHNT
;
A
#
# COMPACT_ATOMS: atom_id res chain seq x y z
N ILE A 1 -13.50 -16.84 -7.55
CA ILE A 1 -13.41 -16.01 -6.33
C ILE A 1 -14.68 -16.12 -5.47
N ALA A 2 -15.86 -15.61 -5.87
CA ALA A 2 -17.05 -15.62 -5.02
C ALA A 2 -17.43 -16.99 -4.39
N LYS A 3 -17.26 -18.08 -5.15
CA LYS A 3 -17.54 -19.45 -4.66
C LYS A 3 -16.34 -20.18 -4.06
N GLY A 4 -15.12 -19.85 -4.48
CA GLY A 4 -13.89 -20.60 -4.17
C GLY A 4 -12.86 -19.81 -3.35
N GLY A 5 -13.24 -18.65 -2.83
CA GLY A 5 -12.37 -17.78 -2.05
C GLY A 5 -11.20 -17.20 -2.84
N ALA A 6 -10.20 -16.72 -2.08
CA ALA A 6 -8.95 -16.17 -2.60
C ALA A 6 -8.07 -17.23 -3.27
N ASP A 7 -8.21 -18.50 -2.88
CA ASP A 7 -7.41 -19.61 -3.43
C ASP A 7 -7.58 -19.74 -4.95
N VAL A 8 -8.76 -19.41 -5.49
CA VAL A 8 -8.97 -19.38 -6.95
C VAL A 8 -7.93 -18.48 -7.63
N PHE A 9 -7.56 -17.36 -7.01
CA PHE A 9 -6.59 -16.38 -7.53
C PHE A 9 -5.14 -16.76 -7.23
N TYR A 10 -4.85 -17.30 -6.04
CA TYR A 10 -3.46 -17.54 -5.59
C TYR A 10 -2.93 -18.95 -5.91
N SER A 11 -3.80 -19.95 -6.11
CA SER A 11 -3.40 -21.35 -6.34
C SER A 11 -4.31 -22.13 -7.31
N GLY A 12 -5.45 -21.55 -7.70
CA GLY A 12 -6.45 -22.17 -8.58
C GLY A 12 -6.19 -22.00 -10.08
N ASP A 13 -7.24 -22.21 -10.87
CA ASP A 13 -7.16 -22.11 -12.34
C ASP A 13 -6.76 -20.70 -12.81
N MET A 14 -7.22 -19.66 -12.13
CA MET A 14 -6.87 -18.27 -12.46
C MET A 14 -5.37 -18.01 -12.24
N ALA A 15 -4.77 -18.57 -11.18
CA ALA A 15 -3.33 -18.48 -10.95
C ALA A 15 -2.53 -19.09 -12.11
N ARG A 16 -2.98 -20.26 -12.60
CA ARG A 16 -2.36 -20.96 -13.74
C ARG A 16 -2.46 -20.16 -15.03
N GLU A 17 -3.64 -19.63 -15.34
CA GLU A 17 -3.84 -18.81 -16.54
C GLU A 17 -2.99 -17.53 -16.50
N MET A 18 -2.95 -16.84 -15.35
CA MET A 18 -2.14 -15.64 -15.17
C MET A 18 -0.64 -15.91 -15.35
N VAL A 19 -0.12 -16.96 -14.70
CA VAL A 19 1.30 -17.32 -14.80
C VAL A 19 1.66 -17.73 -16.23
N ALA A 20 0.81 -18.51 -16.90
CA ALA A 20 1.04 -18.90 -18.29
C ALA A 20 1.13 -17.68 -19.23
N ASP A 21 0.21 -16.72 -19.09
CA ASP A 21 0.22 -15.49 -19.90
C ASP A 21 1.45 -14.62 -19.59
N ILE A 22 1.77 -14.41 -18.32
CA ILE A 22 2.94 -13.61 -17.91
C ILE A 22 4.23 -14.24 -18.45
N GLN A 23 4.39 -15.56 -18.34
CA GLN A 23 5.58 -16.25 -18.83
C GLN A 23 5.65 -16.28 -20.36
N ALA A 24 4.53 -16.42 -21.06
CA ALA A 24 4.47 -16.32 -22.52
C ALA A 24 4.96 -14.94 -23.03
N ASN A 25 4.86 -13.90 -22.19
CA ASN A 25 5.32 -12.54 -22.48
C ASN A 25 6.67 -12.20 -21.81
N GLY A 26 7.43 -13.20 -21.35
CA GLY A 26 8.78 -13.02 -20.80
C GLY A 26 8.84 -12.52 -19.35
N GLY A 27 7.72 -12.57 -18.63
CA GLY A 27 7.68 -12.27 -17.20
C GLY A 27 8.18 -13.42 -16.32
N LEU A 28 8.45 -13.10 -15.04
CA LEU A 28 9.11 -14.01 -14.09
C LEU A 28 8.17 -14.64 -13.06
N LEU A 29 6.91 -14.21 -13.01
CA LEU A 29 5.96 -14.69 -12.00
C LEU A 29 5.74 -16.20 -12.15
N SER A 30 5.83 -16.92 -11.04
CA SER A 30 5.56 -18.35 -10.94
C SER A 30 4.31 -18.63 -10.11
N LEU A 31 3.82 -19.88 -10.19
CA LEU A 31 2.74 -20.34 -9.31
C LEU A 31 3.18 -20.37 -7.85
N GLU A 32 4.46 -20.66 -7.58
CA GLU A 32 5.02 -20.64 -6.23
C GLU A 32 4.93 -19.23 -5.64
N ASP A 33 5.30 -18.19 -6.40
CA ASP A 33 5.23 -16.79 -5.95
C ASP A 33 3.81 -16.40 -5.52
N LEU A 34 2.80 -16.84 -6.29
CA LEU A 34 1.39 -16.59 -5.96
C LEU A 34 0.93 -17.40 -4.74
N ALA A 35 1.33 -18.68 -4.65
CA ALA A 35 0.94 -19.57 -3.56
C ALA A 35 1.61 -19.19 -2.22
N GLU A 36 2.82 -18.65 -2.25
CA GLU A 36 3.57 -18.18 -1.10
C GLU A 36 3.17 -16.77 -0.65
N TYR A 37 2.51 -15.99 -1.50
CA TYR A 37 2.10 -14.63 -1.16
C TYR A 37 1.24 -14.59 0.11
N ARG A 38 1.61 -13.71 1.05
CA ARG A 38 0.84 -13.44 2.26
C ARG A 38 0.63 -11.95 2.43
N THR A 39 -0.61 -11.56 2.70
CA THR A 39 -0.91 -10.21 3.14
C THR A 39 -0.34 -9.99 4.53
N ARG A 40 0.24 -8.81 4.76
CA ARG A 40 0.69 -8.39 6.09
C ARG A 40 -0.31 -7.38 6.64
N ARG A 41 -0.79 -7.62 7.86
CA ARG A 41 -1.50 -6.62 8.64
C ARG A 41 -0.46 -5.86 9.44
N ILE A 42 -0.37 -4.55 9.23
CA ILE A 42 0.62 -3.72 9.89
C ILE A 42 -0.06 -2.47 10.42
N ASP A 43 0.30 -2.09 11.64
CA ASP A 43 -0.30 -0.93 12.31
C ASP A 43 0.06 0.37 11.59
N PRO A 44 -0.82 1.37 11.54
CA PRO A 44 -0.45 2.64 10.96
C PRO A 44 0.62 3.35 11.81
N VAL A 45 1.42 4.18 11.14
CA VAL A 45 2.24 5.19 11.83
C VAL A 45 1.37 6.40 12.15
N TRP A 46 1.65 7.07 13.26
CA TRP A 46 0.85 8.16 13.77
C TRP A 46 1.68 9.42 13.99
N THR A 47 1.07 10.57 13.79
CA THR A 47 1.55 11.86 14.30
C THR A 47 0.37 12.68 14.83
N GLU A 48 0.66 13.78 15.50
CA GLU A 48 -0.31 14.84 15.79
C GLU A 48 -0.03 16.03 14.88
N TYR A 49 -1.08 16.67 14.38
CA TYR A 49 -0.96 17.88 13.57
C TYR A 49 -2.10 18.82 13.92
N ARG A 50 -1.78 19.94 14.59
CA ARG A 50 -2.77 20.99 14.93
C ARG A 50 -4.01 20.47 15.67
N GLY A 51 -3.82 19.55 16.61
CA GLY A 51 -4.89 18.96 17.42
C GLY A 51 -5.57 17.73 16.80
N TYR A 52 -5.17 17.33 15.59
CA TYR A 52 -5.66 16.10 14.96
C TYR A 52 -4.64 14.98 15.11
N ARG A 53 -5.14 13.77 15.42
CA ARG A 53 -4.34 12.56 15.36
C ARG A 53 -4.40 11.97 13.96
N VAL A 54 -3.28 11.95 13.25
CA VAL A 54 -3.19 11.55 11.84
C VAL A 54 -2.50 10.20 11.73
N ALA A 55 -3.15 9.23 11.06
CA ALA A 55 -2.58 7.94 10.72
C ALA A 55 -2.17 7.89 9.25
N ALA A 56 -1.04 7.24 8.97
CA ALA A 56 -0.62 6.92 7.61
C ALA A 56 -0.02 5.51 7.53
N ASN A 57 0.12 5.00 6.31
CA ASN A 57 0.75 3.71 6.09
C ASN A 57 2.27 3.79 6.31
N GLN A 58 2.84 2.66 6.71
CA GLN A 58 4.29 2.50 6.86
C GLN A 58 4.96 2.06 5.53
N PRO A 59 6.30 2.00 5.47
CA PRO A 59 7.00 1.38 4.34
C PRO A 59 6.42 -0.01 4.03
N PRO A 60 6.29 -0.40 2.75
CA PRO A 60 6.88 0.22 1.56
C PRO A 60 6.10 1.42 0.98
N GLY A 61 4.97 1.83 1.55
CA GLY A 61 4.25 3.01 1.04
C GLY A 61 4.75 4.34 1.64
N GLY A 62 4.32 5.46 1.06
CA GLY A 62 4.86 6.80 1.36
C GLY A 62 4.27 7.54 2.57
N GLY A 63 3.57 6.87 3.49
CA GLY A 63 2.85 7.57 4.56
C GLY A 63 3.77 8.28 5.55
N VAL A 64 4.96 7.74 5.82
CA VAL A 64 5.97 8.40 6.67
C VAL A 64 6.37 9.77 6.13
N MET A 65 6.57 9.90 4.82
CA MET A 65 6.90 11.19 4.18
C MET A 65 5.78 12.22 4.37
N VAL A 66 4.52 11.78 4.31
CA VAL A 66 3.36 12.65 4.58
C VAL A 66 3.38 13.15 6.01
N LEU A 67 3.59 12.26 6.98
CA LEU A 67 3.64 12.66 8.39
C LEU A 67 4.83 13.60 8.68
N GLU A 68 5.98 13.35 8.06
CA GLU A 68 7.15 14.22 8.15
C GLU A 68 6.86 15.63 7.61
N MET A 69 6.23 15.73 6.43
CA MET A 69 5.82 17.02 5.87
C MET A 69 4.85 17.76 6.79
N LEU A 70 3.88 17.07 7.40
CA LEU A 70 2.97 17.69 8.37
C LEU A 70 3.72 18.22 9.59
N ASN A 71 4.67 17.45 10.13
CA ASN A 71 5.47 17.88 11.28
C ASN A 71 6.35 19.09 10.95
N ILE A 72 6.90 19.18 9.73
CA ILE A 72 7.62 20.37 9.26
C ILE A 72 6.66 21.56 9.21
N LEU A 73 5.51 21.39 8.55
CA LEU A 73 4.49 22.42 8.35
C LEU A 73 3.85 22.91 9.65
N GLU A 74 3.89 22.12 10.73
CA GLU A 74 3.37 22.52 12.05
C GLU A 74 4.10 23.74 12.62
N ASN A 75 5.36 23.94 12.22
CA ASN A 75 6.19 25.07 12.65
C ASN A 75 5.84 26.41 11.96
N PHE A 76 4.86 26.41 11.05
CA PHE A 76 4.48 27.60 10.28
C PHE A 76 3.02 27.96 10.54
N ASP A 77 2.68 29.24 10.51
CA ASP A 77 1.29 29.67 10.45
C ASP A 77 0.80 29.64 8.99
N LEU A 78 0.35 28.47 8.55
CA LEU A 78 -0.16 28.29 7.19
C LEU A 78 -1.44 29.10 6.94
N ALA A 79 -2.22 29.38 7.99
CA ALA A 79 -3.44 30.16 7.85
C ALA A 79 -3.10 31.63 7.56
N ALA A 80 -2.09 32.18 8.23
CA ALA A 80 -1.58 33.52 7.98
C ALA A 80 -0.86 33.63 6.63
N LEU A 81 -0.15 32.59 6.19
CA LEU A 81 0.47 32.57 4.86
C LEU A 81 -0.58 32.65 3.76
N GLY A 82 -1.68 31.89 3.89
CA GLY A 82 -2.73 31.84 2.87
C GLY A 82 -2.44 30.80 1.79
N HIS A 83 -3.50 30.42 1.06
CA HIS A 83 -3.38 29.40 0.02
C HIS A 83 -2.91 30.03 -1.30
N ASN A 84 -1.81 29.52 -1.87
CA ASN A 84 -1.21 29.96 -3.14
C ASN A 84 -0.74 31.42 -3.16
N THR A 85 -0.17 31.90 -2.06
CA THR A 85 0.42 33.25 -1.92
C THR A 85 1.93 33.24 -2.08
#